data_AF-A0A0C7NYK3-F1
#
_entry.id   AF-A0A0C7NYK3-F1
#
_cell.length_a   1.000
_cell.length_b   1.000
_cell.length_c   1.000
_cell.angle_alpha   90.00
_cell.angle_beta   90.00
_cell.angle_gamma   90.00
#
_symmetry.space_group_name_H-M   'P 1'
#
loop_
_entity.id
_entity.type
_entity.pdbx_description
1 polymer ?
#
loop_
_entity_poly.entity_id
_entity_poly.type
_entity_poly.pdbx_seq_one_letter_code
_entity_poly.pdbx_strand_id
1 'polypeptide(L)'
;MNIFDLVNNFFEEDKKSKLSSSAAKLYFFLIYQANKLFWEGPLTYSIRYLSKSLSLNKNTVIKSLKELYERKLITYYPSEYYQRAVPTSIWFPQTTSKPKNKKEVKKLAKHTTSKENKYIDYF
;
A
#
# COMPACT_ATOMS: atom_id res chain seq x y z
N MET A 1 4.38 -5.19 9.49
CA MET A 1 4.37 -4.72 8.09
C MET A 1 5.21 -3.45 8.02
N ASN A 2 5.97 -3.23 6.94
CA ASN A 2 6.80 -2.02 6.80
C ASN A 2 6.25 -1.15 5.66
N ILE A 3 5.97 0.12 5.96
CA ILE A 3 5.45 1.08 4.98
C ILE A 3 6.42 1.24 3.81
N PHE A 4 7.73 1.28 4.06
CA PHE A 4 8.73 1.46 3.01
C PHE A 4 8.75 0.30 2.02
N ASP A 5 8.55 -0.94 2.50
CA ASP A 5 8.52 -2.12 1.63
C ASP A 5 7.25 -2.11 0.75
N LEU A 6 6.10 -1.70 1.30
CA LEU A 6 4.85 -1.54 0.54
C LEU A 6 4.96 -0.44 -0.53
N VAL A 7 5.52 0.72 -0.18
CA VAL A 7 5.73 1.83 -1.12
C VAL A 7 6.71 1.44 -2.23
N ASN A 8 7.81 0.77 -1.88
CA ASN A 8 8.76 0.27 -2.88
C ASN A 8 8.08 -0.72 -3.84
N ASN A 9 7.35 -1.70 -3.30
CA ASN A 9 6.63 -2.67 -4.13
C ASN A 9 5.62 -2.00 -5.07
N PHE A 10 4.92 -0.97 -4.60
CA PHE A 10 4.03 -0.18 -5.45
C PHE A 10 4.77 0.46 -6.63
N PHE A 11 5.88 1.14 -6.39
CA PHE A 11 6.61 1.81 -7.48
C PHE A 11 7.31 0.81 -8.41
N GLU A 12 7.73 -0.36 -7.92
CA GLU A 12 8.23 -1.43 -8.79
C GLU A 12 7.13 -1.99 -9.71
N GLU A 13 5.91 -2.14 -9.22
CA GLU A 13 4.77 -2.54 -10.06
C GLU A 13 4.32 -1.41 -11.03
N ASP A 14 4.35 -0.15 -10.59
CA ASP A 14 4.00 1.01 -11.43
C ASP A 14 4.99 1.25 -12.58
N LYS A 15 6.27 0.89 -12.39
CA LYS A 15 7.28 0.92 -13.45
C LYS A 15 7.00 -0.10 -14.55
N LYS A 16 6.49 -1.29 -14.20
CA LYS A 16 6.19 -2.35 -15.17
C LYS A 16 5.02 -1.97 -16.07
N SER A 17 3.99 -1.37 -15.48
CA SER A 17 2.84 -0.82 -16.17
C SER A 17 2.23 0.25 -15.29
N LYS A 18 1.80 1.39 -15.84
CA LYS A 18 1.27 2.46 -15.00
C LYS A 18 -0.02 2.03 -14.30
N LEU A 19 -0.10 2.24 -12.99
CA LEU A 19 -1.37 2.09 -12.24
C LEU A 19 -2.28 3.29 -12.53
N SER A 20 -3.59 3.04 -12.51
CA SER A 20 -4.55 4.15 -12.53
C SER A 20 -4.39 5.05 -11.29
N SER A 21 -4.58 6.36 -11.46
CA SER A 21 -4.51 7.32 -10.35
C SER A 21 -5.48 6.98 -9.21
N SER A 22 -6.64 6.40 -9.55
CA SER A 22 -7.62 5.93 -8.58
C SER A 22 -7.12 4.71 -7.78
N ALA A 23 -6.44 3.77 -8.43
CA ALA A 23 -5.82 2.62 -7.76
C ALA A 23 -4.67 3.05 -6.85
N ALA A 24 -3.83 3.97 -7.31
CA ALA A 24 -2.78 4.56 -6.47
C ALA A 24 -3.36 5.24 -5.23
N LYS A 25 -4.38 6.10 -5.41
CA LYS A 25 -5.05 6.79 -4.30
C LYS A 25 -5.67 5.81 -3.30
N LEU A 26 -6.35 4.76 -3.79
CA LEU A 26 -6.91 3.70 -2.95
C LEU A 26 -5.80 2.97 -2.18
N TYR A 27 -4.71 2.60 -2.83
CA TYR A 27 -3.61 1.87 -2.21
C TYR A 27 -2.97 2.64 -1.04
N PHE A 28 -2.62 3.91 -1.27
CA PHE A 28 -2.03 4.74 -0.21
C PHE A 28 -3.02 5.07 0.92
N PHE A 29 -4.31 5.20 0.60
CA PHE A 29 -5.35 5.30 1.63
C PHE A 29 -5.39 4.04 2.51
N LEU A 30 -5.32 2.84 1.93
CA LEU A 30 -5.29 1.59 2.70
C LEU A 30 -4.04 1.50 3.58
N ILE A 31 -2.86 1.91 3.08
CA ILE A 31 -1.62 1.96 3.88
C ILE A 31 -1.80 2.88 5.09
N TYR A 32 -2.35 4.08 4.86
CA TYR A 32 -2.62 5.04 5.92
C TYR A 32 -3.56 4.47 6.98
N GLN A 33 -4.65 3.81 6.58
CA GLN A 33 -5.60 3.19 7.51
C GLN A 33 -4.99 2.03 8.29
N ALA A 34 -4.25 1.14 7.63
CA ALA A 34 -3.59 0.03 8.33
C ALA A 34 -2.54 0.52 9.33
N ASN A 35 -1.78 1.56 8.97
CA ASN A 35 -0.84 2.19 9.89
C ASN A 35 -1.53 2.82 11.11
N LYS A 36 -2.67 3.49 10.90
CA LYS A 36 -3.48 4.07 11.98
C LYS A 36 -4.00 3.00 12.95
N LEU A 37 -4.28 1.79 12.45
CA LEU A 37 -4.74 0.64 13.23
C LEU A 37 -3.58 -0.25 13.72
N PHE A 38 -2.35 0.27 13.75
CA PHE A 38 -1.15 -0.47 14.18
C PHE A 38 -0.96 -1.83 13.50
N TRP A 39 -1.52 -2.00 12.30
CA TRP A 39 -1.48 -3.25 11.53
C TRP A 39 -2.15 -4.45 12.20
N GLU A 40 -3.15 -4.23 13.08
CA GLU A 40 -3.86 -5.27 13.85
C GLU A 40 -4.85 -6.14 13.02
N GLY A 41 -4.62 -6.29 11.72
CA GLY A 41 -5.37 -7.21 10.87
C GLY A 41 -6.12 -6.54 9.71
N PRO A 42 -6.87 -7.34 8.94
CA PRO A 42 -7.41 -6.93 7.65
C PRO A 42 -8.36 -5.73 7.75
N LEU A 43 -8.23 -4.84 6.78
CA LEU A 43 -9.09 -3.68 6.66
C LEU A 43 -10.46 -4.11 6.13
N THR A 44 -11.51 -3.82 6.89
CA THR A 44 -12.86 -4.26 6.58
C THR A 44 -13.70 -3.05 6.18
N TYR A 45 -13.86 -2.81 4.87
CA TYR A 45 -14.56 -1.64 4.35
C TYR A 45 -15.60 -2.00 3.30
N SER A 46 -16.76 -1.33 3.32
CA SER A 46 -17.73 -1.44 2.23
C SER A 46 -17.30 -0.59 1.03
N ILE A 47 -17.69 -1.00 -0.19
CA ILE A 47 -17.46 -0.20 -1.41
C ILE A 47 -18.07 1.20 -1.29
N ARG A 48 -19.22 1.32 -0.62
CA ARG A 48 -19.87 2.62 -0.37
C ARG A 48 -19.01 3.53 0.52
N TYR A 49 -18.40 2.98 1.56
CA TYR A 49 -17.49 3.73 2.42
C TYR A 49 -16.26 4.20 1.64
N LEU A 50 -15.60 3.30 0.91
CA LEU A 50 -14.42 3.64 0.10
C LEU A 50 -14.73 4.69 -0.97
N SER A 51 -15.89 4.56 -1.63
CA SER A 51 -16.39 5.53 -2.62
C SER A 51 -16.53 6.93 -2.00
N LYS A 52 -17.14 7.03 -0.81
CA LYS A 52 -17.31 8.30 -0.10
C LYS A 52 -15.97 8.88 0.38
N SER A 53 -15.12 8.06 1.00
CA SER A 53 -13.84 8.52 1.56
C SER A 53 -12.83 8.97 0.50
N LEU A 54 -12.89 8.40 -0.70
CA LEU A 54 -11.96 8.71 -1.79
C LEU A 54 -12.53 9.69 -2.82
N SER A 55 -13.81 10.08 -2.68
CA SER A 55 -14.56 10.84 -3.69
C SER A 55 -14.51 10.18 -5.07
N LEU A 56 -14.71 8.87 -5.11
CA LEU A 56 -14.69 8.04 -6.33
C LEU A 56 -16.05 7.39 -6.53
N ASN A 57 -16.44 7.11 -7.78
CA ASN A 57 -17.61 6.28 -8.03
C ASN A 57 -17.35 4.82 -7.57
N LYS A 58 -18.41 4.11 -7.14
CA LYS A 58 -18.36 2.70 -6.72
C LYS A 58 -17.69 1.79 -7.76
N ASN A 59 -18.03 1.99 -9.04
CA ASN A 59 -17.44 1.21 -10.14
C ASN A 59 -15.94 1.45 -10.26
N THR A 60 -15.49 2.69 -10.03
CA THR A 60 -14.05 3.03 -10.03
C THR A 60 -13.35 2.34 -8.86
N VAL A 61 -13.94 2.33 -7.66
CA VAL A 61 -13.38 1.61 -6.51
C VAL A 61 -13.24 0.12 -6.80
N ILE A 62 -14.26 -0.51 -7.37
CA ILE A 62 -14.23 -1.95 -7.72
C ILE A 62 -13.13 -2.23 -8.76
N LYS A 63 -13.01 -1.40 -9.81
CA LYS A 63 -11.95 -1.51 -10.81
C LYS A 63 -10.57 -1.33 -10.18
N SER A 64 -10.40 -0.36 -9.30
CA SER A 64 -9.14 -0.11 -8.58
C SER A 64 -8.77 -1.27 -7.64
N LEU A 65 -9.74 -1.85 -6.92
CA LEU A 65 -9.50 -3.05 -6.10
C LEU A 65 -9.03 -4.23 -6.95
N LYS A 66 -9.70 -4.46 -8.09
CA LYS A 66 -9.34 -5.51 -9.04
C LYS A 66 -7.94 -5.29 -9.60
N GLU A 67 -7.60 -4.08 -10.01
CA GLU A 67 -6.27 -3.73 -10.53
C GLU A 67 -5.17 -3.97 -9.48
N LEU A 68 -5.38 -3.56 -8.23
CA LEU A 68 -4.42 -3.79 -7.14
C LEU A 68 -4.26 -5.27 -6.81
N TYR A 69 -5.36 -6.04 -6.90
CA TYR A 69 -5.35 -7.48 -6.68
C TYR A 69 -4.60 -8.24 -7.78
N GLU A 70 -4.88 -7.92 -9.05
CA GLU A 70 -4.20 -8.52 -10.21
C GLU A 70 -2.69 -8.27 -10.17
N ARG A 71 -2.27 -7.10 -9.67
CA ARG A 71 -0.87 -6.74 -9.46
C ARG A 71 -0.27 -7.28 -8.16
N LYS A 72 -1.04 -8.07 -7.39
CA LYS A 72 -0.61 -8.66 -6.11
C LYS A 72 -0.15 -7.61 -5.10
N LEU A 73 -0.67 -6.39 -5.17
CA LEU A 73 -0.38 -5.33 -4.20
C LEU A 73 -1.28 -5.44 -2.97
N ILE A 74 -2.47 -6.02 -3.14
CA ILE A 74 -3.41 -6.36 -2.06
C ILE A 74 -3.99 -7.76 -2.29
N THR A 75 -4.49 -8.35 -1.23
CA THR A 75 -5.49 -9.42 -1.29
C THR A 75 -6.83 -8.82 -0.88
N TYR A 76 -7.91 -9.25 -1.53
CA TYR A 76 -9.24 -8.96 -1.02
C TYR A 76 -10.17 -10.13 -1.28
N TYR A 77 -11.09 -10.36 -0.34
CA TYR A 77 -12.13 -11.38 -0.49
C TYR A 77 -13.45 -10.65 -0.75
N PRO A 78 -13.97 -10.66 -1.99
CA PRO A 78 -15.35 -10.25 -2.21
C PRO A 78 -16.23 -11.19 -1.39
N SER A 79 -17.22 -10.66 -0.68
CA SER A 79 -18.14 -11.52 0.06
C SER A 79 -18.82 -12.47 -0.94
N GLU A 80 -18.84 -13.76 -0.65
CA GLU A 80 -19.44 -14.80 -1.51
C GLU A 80 -20.96 -14.65 -1.71
N TYR A 81 -21.55 -13.59 -1.17
CA TYR A 81 -22.94 -13.23 -1.34
C TYR A 81 -23.01 -11.78 -1.82
N TYR A 82 -22.94 -11.60 -3.14
CA TYR A 82 -23.21 -10.34 -3.86
C TYR A 82 -24.53 -9.64 -3.43
N GLN A 83 -25.40 -10.33 -2.69
CA GLN A 83 -26.71 -9.87 -2.24
C GLN A 83 -26.71 -9.16 -0.86
N ARG A 84 -25.63 -9.23 -0.07
CA ARG A 84 -25.57 -8.52 1.22
C ARG A 84 -24.43 -7.51 1.22
N ALA A 85 -24.68 -6.33 1.82
CA ALA A 85 -23.73 -5.24 1.97
C ALA A 85 -22.59 -5.57 2.96
N VAL A 86 -21.95 -6.72 2.79
CA VAL A 86 -20.89 -7.20 3.67
C VAL A 86 -19.58 -6.50 3.26
N PRO A 87 -18.82 -5.96 4.22
CA PRO A 87 -17.59 -5.24 3.93
C PRO A 87 -16.54 -6.16 3.28
N THR A 88 -15.81 -5.61 2.33
CA THR A 88 -14.67 -6.27 1.69
C THR A 88 -13.51 -6.29 2.67
N SER A 89 -13.03 -7.49 2.99
CA SER A 89 -11.79 -7.68 3.77
C SER A 89 -10.61 -7.52 2.82
N ILE A 90 -9.72 -6.56 3.13
CA ILE A 90 -8.60 -6.15 2.30
C ILE A 90 -7.31 -6.22 3.13
N TRP A 91 -6.27 -6.85 2.60
CA TRP A 91 -4.97 -6.90 3.26
C TRP A 91 -3.79 -6.81 2.30
N PHE A 92 -2.60 -6.61 2.86
CA PHE A 92 -1.36 -6.56 2.10
C PHE A 92 -0.69 -7.94 2.09
N PRO A 93 -0.08 -8.34 0.97
CA PRO A 93 0.74 -9.54 0.96
C PRO A 93 1.91 -9.39 1.94
N GLN A 94 2.35 -10.51 2.51
CA GLN A 94 3.58 -10.54 3.30
C GLN A 94 4.74 -10.06 2.41
N THR A 95 5.27 -8.87 2.70
CA THR A 95 6.50 -8.41 2.07
C THR A 95 7.61 -9.28 2.61
N THR A 96 8.07 -10.26 1.83
CA THR A 96 9.29 -10.99 2.16
C THR A 96 10.44 -10.00 2.00
N SER A 97 10.67 -9.19 3.03
CA SER A 97 11.99 -8.61 3.22
C SER A 97 12.90 -9.82 3.44
N LYS A 98 13.44 -10.41 2.36
CA LYS A 98 14.63 -11.25 2.49
C LYS A 98 15.57 -10.44 3.37
N PRO A 99 15.99 -10.95 4.54
CA PRO A 99 16.86 -10.19 5.42
C PRO A 99 18.08 -9.83 4.58
N LYS A 100 18.21 -8.54 4.21
CA LYS A 100 19.38 -8.05 3.50
C LYS A 100 20.57 -8.47 4.35
N ASN A 101 21.44 -9.30 3.78
CA ASN A 101 22.65 -9.80 4.44
C ASN A 101 23.28 -8.66 5.25
N LYS A 102 23.58 -8.87 6.55
CA LYS A 102 24.12 -7.86 7.48
C LYS A 102 25.36 -7.10 6.95
N LYS A 103 25.98 -7.59 5.87
CA LYS A 103 27.09 -6.97 5.14
C LYS A 103 26.68 -5.75 4.29
N GLU A 104 25.47 -5.69 3.75
CA GLU A 104 25.01 -4.55 2.93
C GLU A 104 24.56 -3.35 3.77
N VAL A 105 23.89 -3.60 4.91
CA VAL A 105 23.47 -2.54 5.84
C VAL A 105 24.68 -1.78 6.40
N LYS A 106 25.80 -2.49 6.63
CA LYS A 106 27.08 -1.85 7.03
C LYS A 106 27.76 -1.08 5.88
N LYS A 107 27.54 -1.44 4.62
CA LYS A 107 28.07 -0.68 3.47
C LYS A 107 27.27 0.60 3.23
N LEU A 108 25.95 0.57 3.41
CA LEU A 108 25.12 1.76 3.27
C LEU A 108 25.38 2.75 4.43
N ALA A 109 25.47 2.27 5.67
CA ALA A 109 25.78 3.10 6.84
C ALA A 109 27.19 3.73 6.81
N LYS A 110 28.16 3.09 6.14
CA LYS A 110 29.50 3.65 5.93
C LYS A 110 29.54 4.73 4.84
N HIS A 111 28.55 4.79 3.95
CA HIS A 111 28.46 5.84 2.93
C HIS A 111 27.64 7.06 3.36
N THR A 112 26.90 6.99 4.48
CA THR A 112 26.12 8.12 5.02
C THR A 112 26.85 8.94 6.07
N THR A 113 28.09 8.60 6.43
CA THR A 113 28.91 9.46 7.27
C THR A 113 29.71 10.42 6.39
N SER A 114 29.34 11.71 6.47
CA SER A 114 29.94 12.88 5.80
C SER A 114 29.52 13.14 4.34
N LYS A 115 28.25 13.52 4.16
CA LYS A 115 27.96 14.68 3.29
C LYS A 115 27.16 15.67 4.12
N GLU A 116 27.71 16.86 4.31
CA GLU A 116 27.02 17.99 4.94
C GLU A 116 25.60 18.10 4.36
N ASN A 117 24.60 17.90 5.23
CA ASN A 117 23.22 18.12 4.85
C ASN A 117 23.02 19.63 4.70
N LYS A 118 22.98 20.12 3.46
CA LYS A 118 22.74 21.53 3.08
C LYS A 118 21.43 22.13 3.64
N TYR A 119 20.62 21.33 4.33
CA TYR A 119 19.32 21.74 4.86
C TYR A 119 19.29 21.86 6.39
N ILE A 120 20.44 21.79 7.07
CA ILE A 120 20.51 21.97 8.53
C ILE A 120 20.04 23.37 8.95
N ASP A 121 20.28 24.39 8.13
CA ASP A 121 19.92 25.78 8.44
C ASP A 121 18.42 26.12 8.25
N TYR A 122 17.59 25.13 7.91
CA TYR A 122 16.15 25.32 7.65
C TYR A 122 15.24 24.64 8.68
N PHE A 123 15.79 24.12 9.79
CA PHE A 123 15.03 23.50 10.89
C PHE A 123 15.37 24.10 12.25
#